data_AF-I3IF14-F1
#
_entry.id   AF-I3IF14-F1
#
_cell.length_a   1.000
_cell.length_b   1.000
_cell.length_c   1.000
_cell.angle_alpha   90.00
_cell.angle_beta   90.00
_cell.angle_gamma   90.00
#
_symmetry.space_group_name_H-M   'P 1'
#
loop_
_entity.id
_entity.type
_entity.pdbx_description
1 polymer ?
#
loop_
_entity_poly.entity_id
_entity_poly.type
_entity_poly.pdbx_seq_one_letter_code
_entity_poly.pdbx_strand_id
1 'polypeptide(L)' 'MTTLNIGNQAYNSQDVAHKVQSDIQFLESRIALLREQTNPNPQVLQIYAQMLESRQAVLGWLNQSEMQKALDKLG' A
#
# COMPACT_ATOMS: atom_id res chain seq x y z
N MET A 1 20.17 -2.55 -1.78
CA MET A 1 19.18 -2.48 -0.70
C MET A 1 18.89 -1.03 -0.40
N THR A 2 17.63 -0.63 -0.52
CA THR A 2 17.21 0.72 -0.18
C THR A 2 16.58 0.72 1.20
N THR A 3 17.06 1.60 2.07
CA THR A 3 16.56 1.71 3.45
C THR A 3 15.56 2.86 3.51
N LEU A 4 14.43 2.61 4.17
CA LEU A 4 13.43 3.59 4.54
C LEU A 4 13.54 3.87 6.04
N ASN A 5 13.84 5.12 6.40
CA ASN A 5 13.90 5.53 7.80
C ASN A 5 12.53 6.08 8.22
N ILE A 6 11.92 5.45 9.21
CA ILE A 6 10.67 5.91 9.83
C ILE A 6 10.97 6.17 11.30
N GLY A 7 10.95 7.45 11.70
CA GLY A 7 11.45 7.87 13.01
C GLY A 7 12.92 7.47 13.19
N ASN A 8 13.22 6.72 14.25
CA ASN A 8 14.58 6.25 14.55
C ASN A 8 14.86 4.81 14.05
N GLN A 9 13.97 4.25 13.21
CA GLN A 9 14.09 2.88 12.73
C GLN A 9 14.32 2.83 11.22
N ALA A 10 15.28 2.01 10.82
CA ALA A 10 15.60 1.69 9.44
C ALA A 10 14.84 0.41 9.02
N TYR A 11 14.04 0.52 7.97
CA TYR A 11 13.32 -0.58 7.36
C TYR A 11 13.85 -0.83 5.95
N ASN A 12 13.82 -2.08 5.50
CA ASN A 12 14.06 -2.37 4.09
C ASN A 12 12.84 -1.92 3.28
N SER A 13 13.01 -0.97 2.37
CA SER A 13 11.89 -0.39 1.61
C SER A 13 11.20 -1.43 0.74
N GLN A 14 11.92 -2.46 0.29
CA GLN A 14 11.38 -3.57 -0.50
C GLN A 14 10.46 -4.47 0.32
N ASP A 15 10.83 -4.77 1.57
CA ASP A 15 10.00 -5.56 2.49
C ASP A 15 8.72 -4.79 2.87
N VAL A 16 8.84 -3.47 3.06
CA VAL A 16 7.68 -2.60 3.29
C VAL A 16 6.78 -2.57 2.05
N ALA A 17 7.32 -2.43 0.84
CA ALA A 17 6.55 -2.44 -0.40
C ALA A 17 5.81 -3.76 -0.61
N HIS A 18 6.47 -4.90 -0.38
CA HIS A 18 5.83 -6.22 -0.47
C HIS A 18 4.66 -6.36 0.52
N LYS A 19 4.84 -5.90 1.76
CA LYS A 19 3.76 -5.94 2.76
C LYS A 19 2.58 -5.07 2.33
N VAL A 20 2.85 -3.84 1.90
CA VAL A 20 1.79 -2.92 1.43
C VAL A 20 1.06 -3.52 0.23
N GLN A 21 1.76 -4.19 -0.69
CA GLN A 21 1.14 -4.86 -1.83
C GLN A 21 0.27 -6.05 -1.43
N SER A 22 0.70 -6.84 -0.44
CA SER A 22 -0.12 -7.91 0.15
C SER A 22 -1.38 -7.35 0.83
N ASP A 23 -1.26 -6.22 1.54
CA ASP A 23 -2.41 -5.56 2.18
C ASP A 23 -3.41 -5.06 1.12
N ILE A 24 -2.94 -4.51 0.00
CA ILE A 24 -3.78 -4.10 -1.14
C ILE A 24 -4.58 -5.28 -1.68
N GLN A 25 -3.92 -6.40 -1.98
CA GLN A 25 -4.57 -7.61 -2.50
C GLN A 25 -5.62 -8.16 -1.53
N PHE A 26 -5.30 -8.15 -0.23
CA PHE A 26 -6.25 -8.53 0.81
C PHE A 26 -7.49 -7.61 0.82
N LEU A 27 -7.29 -6.29 0.75
CA LEU A 27 -8.40 -5.33 0.77
C LEU A 27 -9.27 -5.44 -0.48
N GLU A 28 -8.66 -5.59 -1.66
CA GLU A 28 -9.39 -5.77 -2.93
C GLU A 28 -10.25 -7.03 -2.91
N SER A 29 -9.68 -8.17 -2.53
CA SER A 29 -10.43 -9.43 -2.39
C SER A 29 -11.55 -9.32 -1.36
N ARG A 30 -11.31 -8.67 -0.23
CA ARG A 30 -12.33 -8.48 0.81
C ARG A 30 -13.48 -7.58 0.35
N ILE A 31 -13.18 -6.51 -0.37
CA ILE A 31 -14.19 -5.61 -0.96
C ILE A 31 -15.04 -6.37 -1.98
N ALA A 32 -14.42 -7.18 -2.84
CA ALA A 32 -15.14 -8.00 -3.81
C ALA A 32 -16.15 -8.94 -3.12
N LEU A 33 -15.70 -9.69 -2.11
CA LEU A 33 -16.56 -10.58 -1.34
C LEU A 33 -17.69 -9.84 -0.61
N LEU A 34 -17.42 -8.64 -0.07
CA LEU A 34 -18.45 -7.84 0.58
C LEU A 34 -19.52 -7.37 -0.42
N ARG A 35 -19.13 -7.01 -1.65
CA ARG A 35 -20.07 -6.57 -2.70
C ARG A 35 -20.99 -7.68 -3.21
N GLU A 36 -20.59 -8.94 -3.08
CA GLU A 36 -21.38 -10.10 -3.48
C GLU A 36 -22.49 -10.46 -2.48
N GLN A 37 -22.49 -9.85 -1.29
CA GLN A 37 -23.53 -10.09 -0.29
C GLN A 37 -24.89 -9.53 -0.75
N THR A 38 -25.99 -10.21 -0.38
CA THR A 38 -27.36 -9.80 -0.77
C THR A 38 -27.73 -8.39 -0.29
N ASN A 39 -27.17 -7.93 0.84
CA ASN A 39 -27.37 -6.59 1.36
C ASN A 39 -26.08 -6.09 2.04
N PRO A 40 -25.11 -5.60 1.26
CA PRO A 40 -23.80 -5.24 1.80
C PRO A 40 -23.92 -4.00 2.69
N ASN A 41 -23.20 -3.99 3.81
CA ASN A 41 -23.16 -2.81 4.67
C ASN A 41 -22.33 -1.71 3.99
N PRO A 42 -22.94 -0.56 3.60
CA PRO A 42 -22.24 0.48 2.85
C PRO A 42 -21.14 1.14 3.67
N GLN A 43 -21.30 1.24 5.00
CA GLN A 43 -20.29 1.81 5.87
C GLN A 43 -19.07 0.92 5.98
N VAL A 44 -19.27 -0.40 6.02
CA VAL A 44 -18.16 -1.36 6.01
C VAL A 44 -17.40 -1.26 4.68
N LEU A 45 -18.11 -1.28 3.55
CA LEU A 45 -17.48 -1.10 2.23
C LEU A 45 -16.68 0.19 2.13
N GLN A 46 -17.21 1.30 2.64
CA GLN A 46 -16.53 2.59 2.65
C GLN A 46 -15.24 2.55 3.47
N ILE A 47 -15.25 1.92 4.65
CA ILE A 47 -14.06 1.77 5.49
C ILE A 47 -12.98 0.97 4.75
N TYR A 48 -13.34 -0.16 4.17
CA TYR A 48 -12.38 -0.97 3.39
C TYR A 48 -11.84 -0.21 2.17
N ALA A 49 -12.68 0.56 1.49
CA ALA A 49 -12.26 1.38 0.36
C ALA A 49 -11.26 2.48 0.77
N GLN A 50 -11.50 3.16 1.90
CA GLN A 50 -10.58 4.17 2.44
C GLN A 50 -9.23 3.55 2.86
N MET A 51 -9.26 2.35 3.46
CA MET A 51 -8.04 1.61 3.77
C MET A 51 -7.27 1.26 2.49
N LEU A 52 -7.97 0.80 1.44
CA LEU A 52 -7.36 0.46 0.16
C LEU A 52 -6.68 1.68 -0.48
N GLU A 53 -7.38 2.81 -0.55
CA GLU A 53 -6.85 4.07 -1.07
C GLU A 53 -5.58 4.50 -0.32
N SER A 54 -5.60 4.43 1.01
CA SER A 54 -4.42 4.74 1.84
C SER A 54 -3.22 3.85 1.51
N ARG A 55 -3.42 2.54 1.32
CA ARG A 55 -2.32 1.61 0.96
C ARG A 55 -1.81 1.84 -0.45
N GLN A 56 -2.69 2.12 -1.41
CA GLN A 56 -2.31 2.47 -2.79
C GLN A 56 -1.47 3.76 -2.83
N ALA A 57 -1.84 4.77 -2.05
CA ALA A 57 -1.06 6.01 -1.92
C ALA A 57 0.34 5.76 -1.35
N VAL A 58 0.45 4.94 -0.31
CA VAL A 58 1.75 4.56 0.28
C VAL A 58 2.62 3.80 -0.73
N LEU A 59 2.05 2.83 -1.46
CA LEU A 59 2.80 2.10 -2.49
C LEU A 59 3.28 3.03 -3.60
N GLY A 60 2.44 3.97 -4.04
CA GLY A 60 2.82 4.98 -5.02
C GLY A 60 4.01 5.83 -4.54
N TRP A 61 3.96 6.29 -3.30
CA TRP A 61 5.06 7.05 -2.69
C TRP A 61 6.36 6.23 -2.56
N LEU A 62 6.28 4.96 -2.16
CA LEU A 62 7.44 4.06 -2.09
C LEU A 62 8.09 3.92 -3.48
N ASN A 63 7.29 3.69 -4.52
CA ASN A 63 7.78 3.50 -5.88
C ASN A 63 8.44 4.78 -6.45
N GLN A 64 7.87 5.95 -6.18
CA GLN A 64 8.48 7.24 -6.56
C GLN A 64 9.80 7.48 -5.83
N SER A 65 9.87 7.13 -4.55
CA SER A 65 11.09 7.28 -3.73
C SER A 65 12.24 6.40 -4.24
N GLU A 66 11.95 5.17 -4.66
CA GLU A 66 12.95 4.30 -5.28
C GLU A 66 13.39 4.82 -6.66
N MET A 67 12.46 5.34 -7.46
CA MET A 67 12.76 5.93 -8.78
C MET A 67 13.67 7.15 -8.65
N GLN A 68 13.38 8.07 -7.72
CA GLN A 68 14.21 9.26 -7.49
C GLN A 68 15.63 8.85 -7.07
N LYS A 69 15.78 7.90 -6.15
CA LYS A 69 17.10 7.39 -5.73
C LYS A 69 17.88 6.72 -6.86
N ALA A 70 17.19 6.11 -7.84
CA ALA A 70 17.85 5.52 -8.99
C ALA A 70 18.38 6.60 -9.96
N LEU A 71 17.61 7.67 -10.16
CA LEU A 71 18.01 8.82 -10.96
C LEU A 71 19.21 9.56 -10.34
N ASP A 72 19.21 9.74 -9.02
CA ASP A 72 20.31 10.43 -8.30
C ASP A 72 21.65 9.68 -8.36
N LYS A 73 21.65 8.36 -8.68
CA LYS A 73 22.88 7.55 -8.82
C LYS A 73 23.50 7.58 -10.21
N LEU A 74 22.80 8.16 -11.19
CA LEU A 74 23.22 8.21 -12.59
C LEU A 74 23.83 9.57 -12.99
N GLY A 75 23.80 10.56 -12.09
CA GLY A 75 24.49 11.86 -12.22
C GLY A 75 25.71 11.95 -11.31
#